data_AF-A0A8B3LRD6-F1
#
_entry.id   AF-A0A8B3LRD6-F1
#
_cell.length_a   1.000
_cell.length_b   1.000
_cell.length_c   1.000
_cell.angle_alpha   90.00
_cell.angle_beta   90.00
_cell.angle_gamma   90.00
#
_symmetry.space_group_name_H-M   'P 1'
#
loop_
_entity.id
_entity.type
_entity.pdbx_description
1 polymer ?
#
loop_
_entity_poly.entity_id
_entity_poly.type
_entity_poly.pdbx_seq_one_letter_code
_entity_poly.pdbx_strand_id
1 'polypeptide(L)'
;MGEKYTKAREHFFAAVRALAASSDSIQTRLIDANVNILNVTIDEFDGDRELKFKFAKLLDLLAVDQDDMETVALETAAHMTDFEATKVADLICDFYYEIT
;
A
#
# COMPACT_ATOMS: atom_id res chain seq x y z
N MET A 1 10.71 14.24 17.18
CA MET A 1 9.83 13.26 16.54
C MET A 1 9.69 13.70 15.09
N GLY A 2 10.71 13.54 14.27
CA GLY A 2 11.25 12.26 13.82
C GLY A 2 10.84 12.14 12.35
N GLU A 3 11.37 13.03 11.51
CA GLU A 3 11.05 13.21 10.08
C GLU A 3 11.43 12.00 9.19
N LYS A 4 11.49 10.80 9.77
CA LYS A 4 12.23 9.66 9.24
C LYS A 4 11.52 8.98 8.06
N TYR A 5 10.21 9.22 7.86
CA TYR A 5 9.42 8.66 6.74
C TYR A 5 8.35 9.62 6.22
N THR A 6 8.62 10.93 6.24
CA THR A 6 7.59 11.95 5.91
C THR A 6 6.90 11.68 4.57
N LYS A 7 7.68 11.34 3.53
CA LYS A 7 7.15 10.99 2.20
C LYS A 7 6.31 9.71 2.21
N ALA A 8 6.84 8.63 2.81
CA ALA A 8 6.10 7.38 2.91
C ALA A 8 4.77 7.59 3.66
N ARG A 9 4.78 8.35 4.75
CA ARG A 9 3.58 8.66 5.53
C ARG A 9 2.54 9.44 4.71
N GLU A 10 2.96 10.40 3.89
CA GLU A 10 2.06 11.16 3.01
C GLU A 10 1.36 10.23 2.01
N HIS A 11 2.11 9.32 1.38
CA HIS A 11 1.57 8.34 0.44
C HIS A 11 0.67 7.30 1.13
N PHE A 12 1.08 6.75 2.27
CA PHE A 12 0.25 5.81 3.04
C PHE A 12 -1.02 6.48 3.58
N PHE A 13 -0.95 7.75 3.99
CA PHE A 13 -2.14 8.50 4.38
C PHE A 13 -3.11 8.68 3.21
N ALA A 14 -2.61 9.00 2.02
CA ALA A 14 -3.43 9.06 0.81
C ALA A 14 -4.07 7.70 0.49
N ALA A 15 -3.32 6.60 0.64
CA ALA A 15 -3.82 5.25 0.46
C ALA A 15 -4.94 4.88 1.45
N VAL A 16 -4.76 5.15 2.75
CA VAL A 16 -5.79 4.95 3.79
C VAL A 16 -7.03 5.80 3.48
N ARG A 17 -6.84 7.04 3.02
CA ARG A 17 -7.95 7.93 2.64
C ARG A 17 -8.73 7.37 1.45
N ALA A 18 -8.05 6.78 0.46
CA ALA A 18 -8.69 6.12 -0.67
C ALA A 18 -9.50 4.90 -0.23
N LEU A 19 -8.98 4.08 0.69
CA LEU A 19 -9.69 2.95 1.29
C LEU A 19 -10.97 3.38 2.05
N ALA A 20 -10.95 4.55 2.68
CA ALA A 20 -12.08 5.12 3.39
C ALA A 20 -13.17 5.73 2.46
N ALA A 21 -12.92 5.87 1.16
CA ALA A 21 -13.85 6.49 0.21
C ALA A 21 -15.10 5.62 0.01
N SER A 22 -16.20 5.92 0.72
CA SER A 22 -17.32 4.99 0.91
C SER A 22 -18.18 4.66 -0.33
N SER A 23 -17.97 5.30 -1.48
CA SER A 23 -18.84 5.12 -2.66
C SER A 23 -18.35 4.06 -3.65
N ASP A 24 -17.06 3.73 -3.62
CA ASP A 24 -16.44 2.79 -4.56
C ASP A 24 -16.38 1.37 -4.01
N SER A 25 -16.25 0.35 -4.86
CA SER A 25 -15.98 -1.02 -4.41
C SER A 25 -14.60 -1.12 -3.75
N ILE A 26 -14.41 -2.08 -2.83
CA ILE A 26 -13.11 -2.28 -2.15
C ILE A 26 -11.96 -2.46 -3.14
N GLN A 27 -12.21 -3.12 -4.29
CA GLN A 27 -11.23 -3.25 -5.38
C GLN A 27 -10.80 -1.90 -5.94
N THR A 28 -11.75 -1.03 -6.30
CA THR A 28 -11.48 0.31 -6.84
C THR A 28 -10.71 1.18 -5.84
N ARG A 29 -11.08 1.10 -4.55
CA ARG A 29 -10.36 1.82 -3.50
C ARG A 29 -8.93 1.30 -3.30
N LEU A 30 -8.72 -0.01 -3.45
CA LEU A 30 -7.39 -0.61 -3.40
C LEU A 30 -6.54 -0.21 -4.60
N ILE A 31 -7.10 -0.10 -5.78
CA ILE A 31 -6.37 0.38 -6.97
C ILE A 31 -5.77 1.76 -6.68
N ASP A 32 -6.59 2.69 -6.19
CA ASP A 32 -6.15 4.05 -5.86
C ASP A 32 -5.14 4.06 -4.68
N ALA A 33 -5.36 3.20 -3.68
CA ALA A 33 -4.41 3.00 -2.58
C ALA A 33 -3.05 2.45 -3.05
N ASN A 34 -3.07 1.48 -3.96
CA ASN A 34 -1.88 0.83 -4.51
C ASN A 34 -1.03 1.83 -5.30
N VAL A 35 -1.66 2.67 -6.12
CA VAL A 35 -0.96 3.74 -6.85
C VAL A 35 -0.18 4.63 -5.89
N ASN A 36 -0.78 5.01 -4.75
CA ASN A 36 -0.10 5.80 -3.74
C ASN A 36 1.05 5.04 -3.05
N ILE A 37 0.84 3.76 -2.71
CA ILE A 37 1.86 2.91 -2.07
C ILE A 37 3.06 2.68 -2.99
N LEU A 38 2.83 2.50 -4.29
CA LEU A 38 3.87 2.32 -5.30
C LEU A 38 4.78 3.53 -5.48
N ASN A 39 4.32 4.72 -5.10
CA ASN A 39 5.17 5.92 -5.07
C ASN A 39 6.18 5.91 -3.90
N VAL A 40 6.05 4.97 -2.95
CA VAL A 40 7.00 4.81 -1.85
C VAL A 40 8.10 3.83 -2.25
N THR A 41 9.34 4.31 -2.31
CA THR A 41 10.51 3.46 -2.51
C THR A 41 10.90 2.71 -1.24
N ILE A 42 11.17 1.40 -1.36
CA ILE A 42 11.63 0.54 -0.26
C ILE A 42 12.93 1.04 0.42
N ASP A 43 13.72 1.88 -0.26
CA ASP A 43 14.92 2.53 0.25
C ASP A 43 14.63 3.47 1.44
N GLU A 44 13.43 4.05 1.51
CA GLU A 44 13.01 4.90 2.63
C GLU A 44 13.04 4.16 3.98
N PHE A 45 13.01 2.82 3.95
CA PHE A 45 13.06 1.95 5.13
C PHE A 45 14.43 1.29 5.36
N ASP A 46 15.51 1.70 4.67
CA ASP A 46 16.82 1.03 4.79
C ASP A 46 17.37 1.05 6.23
N GLY A 47 17.07 2.10 6.99
CA GLY A 47 17.43 2.23 8.39
C GLY A 47 16.66 1.29 9.34
N ASP A 48 15.56 0.67 8.87
CA ASP A 48 14.62 -0.08 9.70
C ASP A 48 14.19 -1.36 8.96
N ARG A 49 15.03 -2.39 9.11
CA ARG A 49 14.90 -3.68 8.41
C ARG A 49 13.52 -4.35 8.61
N GLU A 50 12.89 -4.15 9.77
CA GLU A 50 11.54 -4.68 10.03
C GLU A 50 10.49 -4.02 9.13
N LEU A 51 10.46 -2.68 9.09
CA LEU A 51 9.58 -1.92 8.19
C LEU A 51 9.87 -2.23 6.73
N LYS A 52 11.14 -2.35 6.36
CA LYS A 52 11.56 -2.74 5.00
C LYS A 52 11.00 -4.10 4.60
N PHE A 53 11.04 -5.07 5.50
CA PHE A 53 10.50 -6.42 5.25
C PHE A 53 8.97 -6.42 5.17
N LYS A 54 8.30 -5.69 6.06
CA LYS A 54 6.84 -5.53 6.04
C LYS A 54 6.37 -4.84 4.74
N PHE A 55 7.08 -3.80 4.30
CA PHE A 55 6.79 -3.12 3.05
C PHE A 55 7.03 -4.02 1.83
N ALA A 56 8.14 -4.76 1.81
CA ALA A 56 8.40 -5.75 0.75
C ALA A 56 7.30 -6.81 0.66
N LYS A 57 6.84 -7.31 1.81
CA LYS A 57 5.73 -8.28 1.87
C LYS A 57 4.41 -7.66 1.42
N LEU A 58 4.19 -6.38 1.70
CA LEU A 58 3.02 -5.66 1.21
C LEU A 58 3.07 -5.53 -0.33
N LEU A 59 4.23 -5.17 -0.90
CA LEU A 59 4.42 -5.14 -2.36
C LEU A 59 4.24 -6.51 -3.02
N ASP A 60 4.71 -7.58 -2.37
CA ASP A 60 4.53 -8.98 -2.81
C ASP A 60 3.04 -9.37 -2.84
N LEU A 61 2.27 -8.98 -1.82
CA LEU A 61 0.81 -9.20 -1.79
C LEU A 61 0.05 -8.37 -2.83
N LEU A 62 0.59 -7.23 -3.22
CA LEU A 62 0.08 -6.43 -4.34
C LEU A 62 0.46 -7.02 -5.71
N ALA A 63 1.18 -8.17 -5.72
CA ALA A 63 1.62 -8.92 -6.89
C ALA A 63 2.38 -8.08 -7.93
N VAL A 64 3.07 -7.03 -7.49
CA VAL A 64 3.84 -6.13 -8.35
C VAL A 64 5.11 -6.85 -8.81
N ASP A 65 5.03 -7.58 -9.93
CA ASP A 65 6.20 -7.84 -10.75
C ASP A 65 6.61 -6.49 -11.37
N GLN A 66 7.84 -6.07 -11.13
CA GLN A 66 8.30 -4.68 -11.31
C GLN A 66 8.25 -4.14 -12.75
N ASP A 67 7.78 -4.92 -13.72
CA ASP A 67 7.83 -4.59 -15.15
C ASP A 67 6.67 -3.68 -15.59
N ASP A 68 5.48 -3.74 -14.97
CA ASP A 68 4.33 -2.87 -15.33
C ASP A 68 3.38 -2.58 -14.14
N MET A 69 3.84 -1.73 -13.22
CA MET A 69 3.27 -1.58 -11.87
C MET A 69 1.82 -1.05 -11.82
N GLU A 70 1.41 -0.21 -12.79
CA GLU A 70 0.06 0.38 -12.81
C GLU A 70 -0.98 -0.61 -13.35
N THR A 71 -0.64 -1.33 -14.43
CA THR A 71 -1.49 -2.37 -15.04
C THR A 71 -1.68 -3.55 -14.09
N VAL A 72 -0.61 -3.95 -13.39
CA VAL A 72 -0.64 -5.06 -12.44
C VAL A 72 -1.44 -4.73 -11.18
N ALA A 73 -1.37 -3.48 -10.68
CA ALA A 73 -2.19 -3.06 -9.54
C ALA A 73 -3.70 -3.13 -9.88
N LEU A 74 -4.06 -2.77 -11.12
CA LEU A 74 -5.42 -2.90 -11.65
C LEU A 74 -5.86 -4.36 -11.77
N GLU A 75 -5.07 -5.21 -12.42
CA GLU A 75 -5.41 -6.62 -12.62
C GLU A 75 -5.48 -7.38 -11.28
N THR A 76 -4.52 -7.14 -10.38
CA THR A 76 -4.46 -7.81 -9.07
C THR A 76 -5.67 -7.45 -8.21
N ALA A 77 -5.98 -6.16 -8.08
CA ALA A 77 -7.16 -5.75 -7.33
C ALA A 77 -8.48 -6.21 -7.98
N ALA A 78 -8.54 -6.30 -9.31
CA ALA A 78 -9.71 -6.81 -10.03
C ALA A 78 -9.92 -8.32 -9.85
N HIS A 79 -8.84 -9.10 -9.67
CA HIS A 79 -8.90 -10.53 -9.41
C HIS A 79 -8.98 -10.89 -7.92
N MET A 80 -8.73 -9.95 -7.01
CA MET A 80 -8.86 -10.14 -5.57
C MET A 80 -10.33 -10.30 -5.15
N THR A 81 -10.57 -11.28 -4.28
CA THR A 81 -11.85 -11.40 -3.57
C THR A 81 -12.00 -10.27 -2.54
N ASP A 82 -13.23 -9.93 -2.15
CA ASP A 82 -13.48 -8.92 -1.10
C ASP A 82 -12.73 -9.22 0.21
N PHE A 83 -12.53 -10.51 0.50
CA PHE A 83 -11.78 -10.96 1.67
C PHE A 83 -10.28 -10.66 1.57
N GLU A 84 -9.66 -10.92 0.41
CA GLU A 84 -8.26 -10.59 0.16
C GLU A 84 -8.05 -9.08 0.13
N ALA A 85 -8.96 -8.37 -0.54
CA ALA A 85 -8.98 -6.92 -0.58
C ALA A 85 -9.04 -6.30 0.83
N THR A 86 -9.91 -6.83 1.70
CA THR A 86 -10.01 -6.36 3.09
C THR A 86 -8.72 -6.62 3.87
N LYS A 87 -8.05 -7.76 3.67
CA LYS A 87 -6.76 -8.04 4.32
C LYS A 87 -5.65 -7.09 3.88
N VAL A 88 -5.59 -6.77 2.59
CA VAL A 88 -4.62 -5.81 2.08
C VAL A 88 -4.90 -4.42 2.67
N ALA A 89 -6.16 -4.00 2.71
CA ALA A 89 -6.56 -2.74 3.33
C ALA A 89 -6.17 -2.66 4.82
N ASP A 90 -6.32 -3.75 5.56
CA ASP A 90 -5.93 -3.86 6.96
C ASP A 90 -4.41 -3.73 7.13
N LEU A 91 -3.63 -4.42 6.30
CA LEU A 91 -2.16 -4.32 6.30
C LEU A 91 -1.65 -2.92 5.95
N ILE A 92 -2.33 -2.21 5.04
CA ILE A 92 -2.01 -0.81 4.71
C ILE A 92 -2.24 0.09 5.92
N CYS A 93 -3.35 -0.10 6.63
CA CYS A 93 -3.66 0.66 7.85
C CYS A 93 -2.67 0.35 8.99
N ASP A 94 -2.34 -0.92 9.19
CA ASP A 94 -1.36 -1.36 10.20
C ASP A 94 0.01 -0.73 9.93
N PHE A 95 0.48 -0.81 8.68
CA PHE A 95 1.76 -0.23 8.28
C PHE A 95 1.78 1.30 8.44
N TYR A 96 0.68 1.99 8.11
CA TYR A 96 0.56 3.44 8.34
C TYR A 96 0.69 3.80 9.83
N TYR A 97 0.10 2.99 10.71
CA TYR A 97 0.20 3.19 12.16
C TYR A 97 1.62 2.99 12.68
N GLU A 98 2.39 2.06 12.11
CA GLU A 98 3.78 1.81 12.51
C GLU A 98 4.75 2.92 12.09
N ILE A 99 4.48 3.61 10.98
CA ILE A 99 5.34 4.69 10.48
C ILE A 99 4.95 6.09 10.99
N THR A 100 3.89 6.19 11.81
CA THR A 100 3.34 7.43 12.38
C THR A 100 3.86 7.67 13.80
#